data_AF-A0A2X4WTF8-F1
#
_entry.id   AF-A0A2X4WTF8-F1
#
_cell.length_a   1.000
_cell.length_b   1.000
_cell.length_c   1.000
_cell.angle_alpha   90.00
_cell.angle_beta   90.00
_cell.angle_gamma   90.00
#
_symmetry.space_group_name_H-M   'P 1'
#
loop_
_entity.id
_entity.type
_entity.pdbx_description
1 polymer ?
#
loop_
_entity_poly.entity_id
_entity_poly.type
_entity_poly.pdbx_seq_one_letter_code
_entity_poly.pdbx_strand_id
1 'polypeptide(L)'
;MHTQVLFEHPLNEKMRTWLRIEFLIQQLSINLPIADHAGALHFFRNISDLLDVFERGEVRTELLKELERQQRKLQAWVEVPGVDQDRIEALRQQLKSAGSVLISAPRIGQQLREDRLIALVRQRLSIPGGCCSFDLPTLHIWLHLQQPQRDAQIESWLAA
;
A
#
# COMPACT_ATOMS: atom_id res chain seq x y z
N MET A 1 -15.96 -27.57 17.17
CA MET A 1 -15.52 -26.25 16.67
C MET A 1 -14.65 -26.50 15.46
N HIS A 2 -15.13 -26.18 14.26
CA HIS A 2 -14.28 -26.30 13.07
C HIS A 2 -13.43 -25.05 12.95
N THR A 3 -12.15 -25.17 13.29
CA THR A 3 -11.13 -24.18 12.97
C THR A 3 -10.71 -24.37 11.53
N GLN A 4 -11.38 -23.67 10.62
CA GLN A 4 -10.97 -23.59 9.22
C GLN A 4 -9.84 -22.56 9.07
N VAL A 5 -8.87 -22.84 8.20
CA VAL A 5 -7.77 -21.94 7.86
C VAL A 5 -7.83 -21.68 6.35
N LEU A 6 -7.84 -20.42 5.95
CA LEU A 6 -7.87 -19.99 4.55
C LEU A 6 -6.44 -19.84 4.01
N PHE A 7 -6.19 -20.40 2.82
CA PHE A 7 -4.96 -20.20 2.06
C PHE A 7 -5.29 -19.64 0.68
N GLU A 8 -4.69 -18.50 0.35
CA GLU A 8 -4.79 -17.92 -0.98
C GLU A 8 -3.51 -18.21 -1.79
N HIS A 9 -3.66 -18.60 -3.05
CA HIS A 9 -2.54 -18.87 -3.93
C HIS A 9 -2.68 -18.11 -5.26
N PRO A 10 -1.73 -17.22 -5.61
CA PRO A 10 -1.79 -16.48 -6.86
C PRO A 10 -1.52 -17.39 -8.06
N LEU A 11 -2.47 -17.48 -8.98
CA LEU A 11 -2.36 -18.30 -10.20
C LEU A 11 -1.62 -17.61 -11.36
N ASN A 12 -1.19 -16.36 -11.19
CA ASN A 12 -0.39 -15.61 -12.16
C ASN A 12 0.41 -14.51 -11.44
N GLU A 13 1.39 -13.95 -12.15
CA GLU A 13 2.30 -12.94 -11.55
C GLU A 13 1.57 -11.65 -11.18
N LYS A 14 0.56 -11.25 -11.95
CA LYS A 14 -0.30 -10.10 -11.63
C LYS A 14 -0.95 -10.25 -10.25
N MET A 15 -1.59 -11.39 -9.98
CA MET A 15 -2.19 -11.66 -8.67
C MET A 15 -1.14 -11.77 -7.56
N ARG A 16 0.04 -12.33 -7.85
CA ARG A 16 1.14 -12.39 -6.89
C ARG A 16 1.58 -11.00 -6.46
N THR A 17 1.74 -10.09 -7.41
CA THR A 17 2.11 -8.69 -7.16
C THR A 17 1.03 -7.98 -6.34
N TRP A 18 -0.25 -8.17 -6.66
CA TRP A 18 -1.34 -7.53 -5.92
C TRP A 18 -1.48 -8.01 -4.49
N LEU A 19 -1.41 -9.32 -4.24
CA LEU A 19 -1.43 -9.85 -2.88
C LEU A 19 -0.24 -9.35 -2.05
N ARG A 20 0.94 -9.19 -2.68
CA ARG A 20 2.11 -8.58 -2.01
C ARG A 20 1.87 -7.12 -1.67
N ILE A 21 1.35 -6.33 -2.61
CA ILE A 21 1.04 -4.90 -2.39
C ILE A 21 -0.02 -4.74 -1.30
N GLU A 22 -1.11 -5.51 -1.36
CA GLU A 22 -2.17 -5.51 -0.36
C GLU A 22 -1.61 -5.81 1.03
N PHE A 23 -0.84 -6.89 1.16
CA PHE A 23 -0.19 -7.26 2.42
C PHE A 23 0.69 -6.12 2.94
N LEU A 24 1.59 -5.58 2.11
CA LEU A 24 2.51 -4.51 2.50
C LEU A 24 1.77 -3.23 2.93
N ILE A 25 0.70 -2.85 2.22
CA ILE A 25 -0.14 -1.69 2.60
C ILE A 25 -0.80 -1.94 3.97
N GLN A 26 -1.36 -3.12 4.20
CA GLN A 26 -1.98 -3.47 5.48
C GLN A 26 -0.96 -3.41 6.62
N GLN A 27 0.28 -3.88 6.39
CA GLN A 27 1.34 -3.86 7.41
C GLN A 27 1.71 -2.44 7.90
N LEU A 28 1.52 -1.41 7.07
CA LEU A 28 1.86 -0.02 7.44
C LEU A 28 1.00 0.51 8.60
N SER A 29 -0.20 -0.05 8.81
CA SER A 29 -1.14 0.42 9.83
C SER A 29 -1.15 -0.41 11.11
N ILE A 30 -0.49 -1.58 11.13
CA ILE A 30 -0.62 -2.55 12.24
C ILE A 30 0.02 -2.05 13.54
N ASN A 31 1.17 -1.38 13.44
CA ASN A 31 1.97 -0.96 14.61
C ASN A 31 1.92 0.56 14.82
N LEU A 32 0.83 1.21 14.43
CA LEU A 32 0.60 2.63 14.73
C LEU A 32 0.01 2.80 16.14
N PRO A 33 0.37 3.89 16.87
CA PRO A 33 1.31 4.94 16.48
C PRO A 33 2.77 4.49 16.62
N ILE A 34 3.67 5.08 15.82
CA ILE A 34 5.11 4.78 15.90
C ILE A 34 5.70 5.49 17.12
N ALA A 35 5.98 4.71 18.16
CA ALA A 35 6.52 5.19 19.44
C ALA A 35 7.99 4.79 19.67
N ASP A 36 8.48 3.77 18.98
CA ASP A 36 9.79 3.20 19.21
C ASP A 36 10.54 2.82 17.92
N HIS A 37 11.78 2.39 18.11
CA HIS A 37 12.67 2.02 17.01
C HIS A 37 12.16 0.79 16.24
N ALA A 38 11.56 -0.18 16.93
CA ALA A 38 11.03 -1.39 16.30
C ALA A 38 9.84 -1.06 15.38
N GLY A 39 8.89 -0.27 15.85
CA GLY A 39 7.75 0.20 15.05
C GLY A 39 8.19 1.03 13.85
N ALA A 40 9.19 1.90 14.02
CA ALA A 40 9.75 2.67 12.90
C ALA A 40 10.38 1.79 11.84
N LEU A 41 11.24 0.83 12.23
CA LEU A 41 11.88 -0.07 11.26
C LEU A 41 10.88 -0.98 10.56
N HIS A 42 9.85 -1.45 11.27
CA HIS A 42 8.74 -2.18 10.66
C HIS A 42 8.07 -1.33 9.57
N PHE A 43 7.71 -0.10 9.90
CA PHE A 43 7.06 0.83 8.96
C PHE A 43 7.94 1.13 7.74
N PHE A 44 9.18 1.58 7.94
CA PHE A 44 10.09 1.94 6.84
C PHE A 44 10.49 0.74 5.98
N ARG A 45 10.55 -0.48 6.55
CA ARG A 45 10.80 -1.69 5.77
C ARG A 45 9.64 -2.01 4.83
N ASN A 46 8.40 -1.94 5.33
CA ASN A 46 7.22 -2.14 4.48
C ASN A 46 7.10 -1.07 3.38
N ILE A 47 7.41 0.20 3.68
CA ILE A 47 7.52 1.24 2.65
C ILE A 47 8.59 0.88 1.62
N SER A 48 9.78 0.46 2.06
CA SER A 48 10.86 0.11 1.15
C SER A 48 10.46 -1.02 0.21
N ASP A 49 9.90 -2.10 0.75
CA ASP A 49 9.46 -3.26 -0.02
C ASP A 49 8.34 -2.86 -1.01
N LEU A 50 7.41 -1.98 -0.60
CA LEU A 50 6.35 -1.46 -1.47
C LEU A 50 6.94 -0.65 -2.64
N LEU A 51 7.91 0.22 -2.36
CA LEU A 51 8.60 1.02 -3.38
C LEU A 51 9.37 0.13 -4.36
N ASP A 52 10.02 -0.93 -3.88
CA ASP A 52 10.75 -1.88 -4.72
C ASP A 52 9.80 -2.66 -5.64
N VAL A 53 8.57 -2.96 -5.20
CA VAL A 53 7.52 -3.55 -6.06
C VAL A 53 7.08 -2.54 -7.12
N PHE A 54 6.86 -1.27 -6.76
CA PHE A 54 6.45 -0.23 -7.70
C PHE A 54 7.50 0.09 -8.77
N GLU A 55 8.78 -0.13 -8.49
CA GLU A 55 9.86 0.07 -9.47
C GLU A 55 9.91 -1.01 -10.55
N ARG A 56 9.46 -2.24 -10.24
CA ARG A 56 9.62 -3.41 -11.12
C ARG A 56 8.50 -3.60 -12.15
N GLY A 57 7.38 -2.89 -12.02
CA GLY A 57 6.21 -3.15 -12.88
C GLY A 57 5.27 -1.98 -13.05
N GLU A 58 4.43 -2.05 -14.09
CA GLU A 58 3.39 -1.06 -14.39
C GLU A 58 2.10 -1.32 -13.60
N VAL A 59 2.18 -1.25 -12.28
CA VAL A 59 1.04 -1.52 -11.37
C VAL A 59 -0.20 -0.69 -11.73
N ARG A 60 -0.01 0.59 -12.09
CA ARG A 60 -1.10 1.49 -12.50
C ARG A 60 -1.86 0.96 -13.71
N THR A 61 -1.14 0.67 -14.79
CA THR A 61 -1.72 0.25 -16.07
C THR A 61 -2.50 -1.06 -15.89
N GLU A 62 -1.93 -2.01 -15.13
CA GLU A 62 -2.58 -3.29 -14.86
C GLU A 62 -3.83 -3.15 -13.99
N LEU A 63 -3.80 -2.31 -12.95
CA LEU A 63 -4.96 -2.03 -12.12
C LEU A 63 -6.09 -1.36 -12.92
N LEU A 64 -5.78 -0.37 -13.76
CA LEU A 64 -6.77 0.28 -14.62
C LEU A 64 -7.47 -0.72 -15.55
N LYS A 65 -6.70 -1.60 -16.19
CA LYS A 65 -7.25 -2.67 -17.03
C LYS A 65 -8.16 -3.62 -16.23
N GLU A 66 -7.79 -3.93 -14.99
CA GLU A 66 -8.61 -4.78 -14.14
C GLU A 66 -9.90 -4.10 -13.68
N LEU A 67 -9.85 -2.81 -13.31
CA LEU A 67 -11.04 -2.04 -12.95
C LEU A 67 -12.05 -2.02 -14.11
N GLU A 68 -11.59 -1.80 -15.34
CA GLU A 68 -12.44 -1.89 -16.54
C GLU A 68 -12.99 -3.31 -16.77
N ARG A 69 -12.17 -4.34 -16.52
CA ARG A 69 -12.60 -5.74 -16.63
C ARG A 69 -13.71 -6.05 -15.63
N GLN A 70 -13.60 -5.57 -14.40
CA GLN A 70 -14.63 -5.74 -13.36
C GLN A 70 -15.91 -4.98 -13.70
N GLN A 71 -15.81 -3.77 -14.25
CA GLN A 71 -16.99 -3.04 -14.73
C GLN A 71 -17.74 -3.79 -15.83
N ARG A 72 -17.02 -4.37 -16.80
CA ARG A 72 -17.62 -5.20 -17.87
C ARG A 72 -18.28 -6.45 -17.31
N LYS A 73 -17.65 -7.10 -16.33
CA LYS A 73 -18.24 -8.25 -15.63
C LYS A 73 -19.53 -7.88 -14.92
N LEU A 74 -19.55 -6.78 -14.17
CA LEU A 74 -20.74 -6.31 -13.48
C LEU A 74 -21.88 -5.94 -14.45
N GLN A 75 -21.56 -5.33 -15.59
CA GLN A 75 -22.56 -5.00 -16.62
C GLN A 75 -23.28 -6.24 -17.16
N ALA A 76 -22.59 -7.37 -17.28
CA ALA A 76 -23.19 -8.63 -17.75
C ALA A 76 -24.24 -9.19 -16.79
N TRP A 77 -24.23 -8.78 -15.51
CA TRP A 77 -25.22 -9.22 -14.53
C TRP A 77 -26.53 -8.45 -14.58
N VAL A 78 -26.58 -7.26 -15.20
CA VAL A 78 -27.75 -6.37 -15.18
C VAL A 78 -29.00 -7.01 -15.78
N GLU A 79 -28.83 -7.88 -16.78
CA GLU A 79 -29.93 -8.57 -17.46
C GLU A 79 -30.37 -9.86 -16.75
N VAL A 80 -29.70 -10.26 -15.66
CA VAL A 80 -30.00 -11.50 -14.93
C VAL A 80 -31.21 -11.30 -14.01
N PRO A 81 -32.28 -12.11 -14.13
CA PRO A 81 -33.43 -12.01 -13.24
C PRO A 81 -33.07 -12.18 -11.76
N GLY A 82 -33.65 -11.35 -10.90
CA GLY A 82 -33.45 -11.41 -9.45
C GLY A 82 -32.19 -10.70 -8.94
N VAL A 83 -31.44 -10.02 -9.81
CA VAL A 83 -30.28 -9.24 -9.42
C VAL A 83 -30.67 -7.87 -8.85
N ASP A 84 -29.88 -7.38 -7.90
CA ASP A 84 -29.97 -6.01 -7.39
C ASP A 84 -29.24 -5.05 -8.34
N GLN A 85 -30.00 -4.37 -9.19
CA GLN A 85 -29.47 -3.45 -10.19
C GLN A 85 -28.86 -2.19 -9.55
N ASP A 86 -29.45 -1.67 -8.48
CA ASP A 86 -28.96 -0.48 -7.78
C ASP A 86 -27.57 -0.75 -7.17
N ARG A 87 -27.39 -1.94 -6.59
CA ARG A 87 -26.09 -2.34 -6.04
C ARG A 87 -25.03 -2.50 -7.13
N ILE A 88 -25.39 -3.08 -8.28
CA ILE A 88 -24.48 -3.20 -9.42
C ILE A 88 -24.03 -1.82 -9.89
N GLU A 89 -24.96 -0.90 -10.09
CA GLU A 89 -24.63 0.42 -10.61
C GLU A 89 -23.78 1.21 -9.60
N ALA A 90 -24.09 1.14 -8.31
CA ALA A 90 -23.27 1.74 -7.25
C ALA A 90 -21.82 1.22 -7.28
N LEU A 91 -21.62 -0.10 -7.38
CA LEU A 91 -20.28 -0.69 -7.46
C LEU A 91 -19.54 -0.26 -8.75
N ARG A 92 -20.24 -0.17 -9.87
CA ARG A 92 -19.65 0.29 -11.13
C ARG A 92 -19.19 1.74 -11.05
N GLN A 93 -19.99 2.62 -10.43
CA GLN A 93 -19.60 4.00 -10.19
C GLN A 93 -18.39 4.12 -9.26
N GLN A 94 -18.31 3.28 -8.22
CA GLN A 94 -17.13 3.21 -7.35
C GLN A 94 -15.86 2.81 -8.14
N LEU A 95 -15.94 1.76 -8.98
CA LEU A 95 -14.82 1.34 -9.82
C LEU A 95 -14.40 2.44 -10.82
N LYS A 96 -15.37 3.18 -11.37
CA LYS A 96 -15.10 4.28 -12.31
C LYS A 96 -14.43 5.46 -11.60
N SER A 97 -14.91 5.82 -10.42
CA SER A 97 -14.31 6.86 -9.57
C SER A 97 -12.88 6.49 -9.17
N ALA A 98 -12.67 5.27 -8.66
CA ALA A 98 -11.34 4.77 -8.32
C ALA A 98 -10.38 4.77 -9.52
N GLY A 99 -10.86 4.38 -10.71
CA GLY A 99 -10.09 4.46 -11.94
C GLY A 99 -9.70 5.90 -12.31
N SER A 100 -10.62 6.85 -12.18
CA SER A 100 -10.35 8.28 -12.43
C SER A 100 -9.29 8.83 -11.47
N VAL A 101 -9.37 8.48 -10.17
CA VAL A 101 -8.38 8.87 -9.16
C VAL A 101 -7.01 8.29 -9.50
N LEU A 102 -6.96 7.01 -9.89
CA LEU A 102 -5.70 6.34 -10.24
C LEU A 102 -5.05 6.93 -11.51
N ILE A 103 -5.86 7.41 -12.48
CA ILE A 103 -5.39 8.10 -13.68
C ILE A 103 -4.77 9.46 -13.33
N SER A 104 -5.44 10.25 -12.48
CA SER A 104 -4.98 11.59 -12.12
C SER A 104 -3.86 11.58 -11.07
N ALA A 105 -3.64 10.46 -10.38
CA ALA A 105 -2.61 10.35 -9.37
C ALA A 105 -1.20 10.57 -9.93
N PRO A 106 -0.31 11.28 -9.20
CA PRO A 106 1.11 11.38 -9.53
C PRO A 106 1.75 9.99 -9.52
N ARG A 107 2.97 9.84 -10.04
CA ARG A 107 3.63 8.54 -10.14
C ARG A 107 3.60 7.82 -8.78
N ILE A 108 3.08 6.59 -8.77
CA ILE A 108 2.82 5.84 -7.53
C ILE A 108 4.09 5.75 -6.68
N GLY A 109 4.00 6.13 -5.40
CA GLY A 109 5.12 6.13 -4.46
C GLY A 109 6.20 7.20 -4.71
N GLN A 110 5.96 8.17 -5.59
CA GLN A 110 6.93 9.25 -5.85
C GLN A 110 7.19 10.09 -4.60
N GLN A 111 6.14 10.54 -3.92
CA GLN A 111 6.28 11.35 -2.70
C GLN A 111 7.05 10.59 -1.61
N LEU A 112 6.81 9.29 -1.46
CA LEU A 112 7.57 8.45 -0.52
C LEU A 112 9.03 8.26 -0.93
N ARG A 113 9.32 8.19 -2.24
CA ARG A 113 10.70 8.11 -2.76
C ARG A 113 11.48 9.41 -2.55
N GLU A 114 10.79 10.55 -2.63
CA GLU A 114 11.38 11.88 -2.49
C GLU A 114 11.52 12.31 -1.01
N ASP A 115 10.86 11.61 -0.09
CA ASP A 115 11.00 11.87 1.34
C ASP A 115 12.41 11.55 1.86
N ARG A 116 13.01 12.56 2.51
CA ARG A 116 14.40 12.49 2.98
C ARG A 116 14.62 11.42 4.04
N LEU A 117 13.69 11.25 4.98
CA LEU A 117 13.85 10.29 6.07
C LEU A 117 13.67 8.87 5.55
N ILE A 118 12.65 8.63 4.72
CA ILE A 118 12.45 7.35 4.04
C ILE A 118 13.70 6.97 3.24
N ALA A 119 14.22 7.89 2.41
CA ALA A 119 15.40 7.62 1.60
C ALA A 119 16.64 7.25 2.45
N LEU A 120 16.88 7.96 3.56
CA LEU A 120 18.00 7.69 4.47
C LEU A 120 17.88 6.30 5.13
N VAL A 121 16.69 5.94 5.62
CA VAL A 121 16.46 4.63 6.24
C VAL A 121 16.61 3.52 5.21
N ARG A 122 16.02 3.68 4.01
CA ARG A 122 16.09 2.69 2.92
C ARG A 122 17.51 2.32 2.52
N GLN A 123 18.41 3.29 2.43
CA GLN A 123 19.83 3.03 2.11
C GLN A 123 20.53 2.11 3.11
N ARG A 124 20.02 2.02 4.35
CA ARG A 124 20.61 1.20 5.43
C ARG A 124 19.90 -0.12 5.66
N LEU A 125 18.66 -0.31 5.17
CA LEU A 125 17.86 -1.52 5.41
C LEU A 125 18.48 -2.81 4.86
N SER A 126 19.36 -2.70 3.86
CA SER A 126 20.10 -3.83 3.28
C SER A 126 21.30 -4.28 4.14
N ILE A 127 21.75 -3.47 5.09
CA ILE A 127 22.88 -3.76 5.96
C ILE A 127 22.36 -4.39 7.25
N PRO A 128 22.73 -5.63 7.59
CA PRO A 128 22.38 -6.24 8.87
C PRO A 128 22.88 -5.36 10.03
N GLY A 129 21.98 -4.94 10.91
CA GLY A 129 22.31 -4.03 12.01
C GLY A 129 22.63 -2.58 11.59
N GLY A 130 22.50 -2.22 10.31
CA GLY A 130 22.85 -0.87 9.81
C GLY A 130 21.81 0.22 10.10
N CYS A 131 20.70 -0.14 10.76
CA CYS A 131 19.67 0.80 11.18
C CYS A 131 19.75 1.14 12.67
N CYS A 132 20.91 0.99 13.30
CA CYS A 132 21.13 1.37 14.69
C CYS A 132 21.10 2.90 14.86
N SER A 133 20.91 3.38 16.10
CA SER A 133 20.80 4.82 16.40
C SER A 133 22.03 5.64 16.01
N PHE A 134 23.23 5.05 16.08
CA PHE A 134 24.47 5.73 15.69
C PHE A 134 24.69 5.77 14.16
N ASP A 135 24.10 4.83 13.40
CA ASP A 135 24.14 4.83 11.94
C ASP A 135 23.04 5.72 11.32
N LEU A 136 21.91 5.85 12.03
CA LEU A 136 20.77 6.67 11.65
C LEU A 136 20.43 7.71 12.74
N PRO A 137 21.30 8.71 12.98
CA PRO A 137 21.05 9.75 13.98
C PRO A 137 19.78 10.55 13.66
N THR A 138 19.46 10.75 12.38
CA THR A 138 18.22 11.42 11.95
C THR A 138 16.97 10.65 12.38
N LEU A 139 16.96 9.32 12.24
CA LEU A 139 15.85 8.49 12.70
C LEU A 139 15.74 8.52 14.23
N HIS A 140 16.88 8.47 14.91
CA HIS A 140 16.92 8.54 16.36
C HIS A 140 16.34 9.86 16.88
N ILE A 141 16.72 11.00 16.29
CA ILE A 141 16.14 12.31 16.62
C ILE A 141 14.64 12.35 16.31
N TRP A 142 14.23 11.82 15.15
CA TRP A 142 12.81 11.77 14.75
C TRP A 142 11.94 11.01 15.78
N LEU A 143 12.45 9.91 16.33
CA LEU A 143 11.78 9.16 17.41
C LEU A 143 11.67 9.93 18.74
N HIS A 144 12.45 10.99 18.94
CA HIS A 144 12.38 11.85 20.12
C HIS A 144 11.52 13.10 19.90
N LEU A 145 10.96 13.30 18.70
CA LEU A 145 9.96 14.34 18.47
C LEU A 145 8.69 14.09 19.31
N GLN A 146 7.79 15.06 19.37
CA GLN A 146 6.51 14.84 20.01
C GLN A 146 5.66 13.89 19.16
N GLN A 147 4.92 12.98 19.80
CA GLN A 147 4.09 11.97 19.09
C GLN A 147 3.17 12.59 18.00
N PRO A 148 2.48 13.72 18.23
CA PRO A 148 1.63 14.33 17.20
C PRO A 148 2.39 14.75 15.93
N GLN A 149 3.68 15.10 16.05
CA GLN A 149 4.50 15.47 14.90
C GLN A 149 4.85 14.23 14.05
N ARG A 150 5.09 13.10 14.70
CA ARG A 150 5.31 11.82 13.99
C ARG A 150 4.02 11.34 13.34
N ASP A 151 2.91 11.39 14.06
CA ASP A 151 1.61 10.92 13.56
C ASP A 151 1.19 11.71 12.31
N ALA A 152 1.32 13.04 12.33
CA ALA A 152 1.02 13.88 11.16
C ALA A 152 1.89 13.54 9.94
N GLN A 153 3.17 13.22 10.14
CA GLN A 153 4.05 12.80 9.04
C GLN A 153 3.67 11.42 8.51
N ILE A 154 3.35 10.47 9.41
CA ILE A 154 2.90 9.13 9.03
C ILE A 154 1.60 9.20 8.25
N GLU A 155 0.61 9.98 8.70
CA GLU A 155 -0.65 10.20 7.98
C GLU A 155 -0.39 10.77 6.59
N SER A 156 0.53 11.74 6.46
CA SER A 156 0.91 12.28 5.15
C SER A 156 1.57 11.23 4.24
N TRP A 157 2.34 10.29 4.79
CA TRP A 157 2.92 9.21 4.00
C TRP A 157 1.89 8.13 3.62
N LEU A 158 0.93 7.84 4.49
CA LEU A 158 -0.15 6.88 4.19
C LEU A 158 -1.15 7.41 3.17
N ALA A 159 -1.30 8.74 3.09
CA ALA A 159 -2.15 9.40 2.11
C ALA A 159 -1.48 9.61 0.73
N ALA A 160 -0.19 9.29 0.59
CA ALA A 160 0.63 9.52 -0.60
C ALA A 160 0.57 8.37 -1.61
#